data_AF-A0A954JSV0-F1
#
_entry.id   AF-A0A954JSV0-F1
#
_cell.length_a   1.000
_cell.length_b   1.000
_cell.length_c   1.000
_cell.angle_alpha   90.00
_cell.angle_beta   90.00
_cell.angle_gamma   90.00
#
_symmetry.space_group_name_H-M   'P 1'
#
loop_
_entity.id
_entity.type
_entity.pdbx_description
1 polymer ?
#
loop_
_entity_poly.entity_id
_entity_poly.type
_entity_poly.pdbx_seq_one_letter_code
_entity_poly.pdbx_strand_id
1 'polypeptide(L)'
;MSPLLYSEKQILCGIAEQLCLGPDLLVTRPPLKAEVRIDHYLQSLIPTWVDEEIEISDFFAYFQYMEYYFRFKSSHSEWSEYFKLNIYKADYEKWEEFYAADFTFGRLAQFIAARATAISFQPVEVLGTECGPAGAFYGLQGLVKSLKKRSPDFGPSTRIRDVLKGDSVVYFWSQLRGITEQGVVELPAGWRYLQVTAFASLICFTTVVAVLISLLKLEPVYIASIFAVVPVGMFAVWIYQRWSNPLPSDLQTFRDLAVLIANLDCEAVRGSNMKTNSAGKGLT
;
A
#
# COMPACT_ATOMS: atom_id res chain seq x y z
N MET A 1 -2.66 11.25 26.56
CA MET A 1 -1.61 10.63 25.72
C MET A 1 -1.68 11.29 24.36
N SER A 2 -0.59 11.89 23.89
CA SER A 2 -0.51 12.40 22.51
C SER A 2 -0.66 11.24 21.53
N PRO A 3 -1.34 11.43 20.38
CA PRO A 3 -1.46 10.38 19.39
C PRO A 3 -0.07 9.97 18.89
N LEU A 4 0.16 8.66 18.74
CA LEU A 4 1.33 8.16 18.03
C LEU A 4 1.24 8.60 16.57
N LEU A 5 2.32 9.18 16.05
CA LEU A 5 2.43 9.65 14.68
C LEU A 5 3.36 8.75 13.90
N TYR A 6 3.10 8.61 12.60
CA TYR A 6 4.00 7.89 11.71
C TYR A 6 5.30 8.68 11.52
N SER A 7 6.42 7.96 11.39
CA SER A 7 7.66 8.56 10.89
C SER A 7 7.53 8.88 9.40
N GLU A 8 8.32 9.84 8.91
CA GLU A 8 8.39 10.13 7.47
C GLU A 8 8.73 8.86 6.67
N LYS A 9 9.68 8.06 7.15
CA LYS A 9 10.09 6.80 6.52
C LYS A 9 8.94 5.80 6.43
N GLN A 10 8.15 5.62 7.49
CA GLN A 10 6.97 4.74 7.47
C GLN A 10 5.92 5.21 6.46
N ILE A 11 5.72 6.52 6.33
CA ILE A 11 4.79 7.08 5.35
C ILE A 11 5.31 6.86 3.93
N LEU A 12 6.59 7.14 3.66
CA LEU A 12 7.19 6.92 2.34
C LEU A 12 7.15 5.43 1.95
N CYS A 13 7.46 4.51 2.87
CA CYS A 13 7.30 3.07 2.65
C CYS A 13 5.82 2.70 2.39
N GLY A 14 4.88 3.30 3.12
CA GLY A 14 3.45 3.10 2.91
C GLY A 14 2.97 3.59 1.54
N ILE A 15 3.45 4.76 1.10
CA ILE A 15 3.18 5.31 -0.23
C ILE A 15 3.75 4.37 -1.31
N ALA A 16 4.98 3.89 -1.14
CA ALA A 16 5.60 2.96 -2.08
C ALA A 16 4.81 1.65 -2.19
N GLU A 17 4.40 1.04 -1.06
CA GLU A 17 3.56 -0.17 -1.07
C GLU A 17 2.19 0.11 -1.71
N GLN A 18 1.60 1.28 -1.47
CA GLN A 18 0.31 1.65 -2.07
C GLN A 18 0.42 1.84 -3.59
N LEU A 19 1.47 2.49 -4.06
CA LEU A 19 1.76 2.57 -5.49
C LEU A 19 1.87 1.14 -6.04
N CYS A 20 2.53 0.21 -5.33
CA CYS A 20 2.64 -1.22 -5.70
C CYS A 20 1.31 -1.95 -5.83
N LEU A 21 0.19 -1.40 -5.37
CA LEU A 21 -1.14 -1.96 -5.61
C LEU A 21 -1.82 -1.43 -6.88
N GLY A 22 -1.23 -0.45 -7.57
CA GLY A 22 -1.75 0.10 -8.83
C GLY A 22 -1.64 -0.87 -10.02
N PRO A 23 -2.50 -0.70 -11.06
CA PRO A 23 -2.65 -1.63 -12.18
C PRO A 23 -1.49 -1.63 -13.20
N ASP A 24 -0.51 -0.72 -13.07
CA ASP A 24 0.61 -0.62 -14.01
C ASP A 24 1.69 -1.67 -13.73
N LEU A 25 1.46 -2.85 -14.32
CA LEU A 25 2.26 -4.08 -14.15
C LEU A 25 3.63 -4.05 -14.84
N LEU A 26 3.82 -3.14 -15.79
CA LEU A 26 4.98 -3.13 -16.69
C LEU A 26 5.99 -2.04 -16.37
N VAL A 27 5.72 -1.21 -15.37
CA VAL A 27 6.53 -0.03 -15.09
C VAL A 27 7.52 -0.33 -13.98
N THR A 28 8.80 -0.30 -14.34
CA THR A 28 9.89 -0.31 -13.36
C THR A 28 9.82 1.00 -12.60
N ARG A 29 9.50 0.95 -11.31
CA ARG A 29 9.26 2.16 -10.54
C ARG A 29 10.55 2.71 -9.97
N PRO A 30 10.83 4.01 -10.14
CA PRO A 30 11.98 4.61 -9.51
C PRO A 30 11.85 4.53 -7.98
N PRO A 31 12.97 4.47 -7.25
CA PRO A 31 12.94 4.47 -5.80
C PRO A 31 12.28 5.75 -5.29
N LEU A 32 11.31 5.59 -4.40
CA LEU A 32 10.58 6.71 -3.81
C LEU A 32 11.44 7.38 -2.74
N LYS A 33 11.77 8.66 -2.95
CA LYS A 33 12.53 9.48 -2.00
C LYS A 33 11.74 10.73 -1.62
N ALA A 34 12.05 11.31 -0.47
CA ALA A 34 11.34 12.46 0.08
C ALA A 34 11.39 13.68 -0.86
N GLU A 35 12.55 13.91 -1.49
CA GLU A 35 12.81 15.04 -2.38
C GLU A 35 12.16 14.92 -3.78
N VAL A 36 11.61 13.75 -4.11
CA VAL A 36 11.04 13.52 -5.44
C VAL A 36 9.70 14.25 -5.56
N ARG A 37 9.57 15.00 -6.66
CA ARG A 37 8.34 15.69 -7.05
C ARG A 37 7.24 14.70 -7.44
N ILE A 38 6.04 14.94 -6.92
CA ILE A 38 4.91 14.01 -7.05
C ILE A 38 4.40 13.98 -8.49
N ASP A 39 4.21 15.14 -9.11
CA ASP A 39 3.73 15.27 -10.49
C ASP A 39 4.66 14.57 -11.49
N HIS A 40 5.96 14.86 -11.45
CA HIS A 40 6.94 14.19 -12.32
C HIS A 40 6.98 12.68 -12.09
N TYR A 41 6.87 12.24 -10.84
CA TYR A 41 6.87 10.82 -10.52
C TYR A 41 5.62 10.13 -11.07
N LEU A 42 4.43 10.71 -10.88
CA LEU A 42 3.17 10.16 -11.40
C LEU A 42 3.16 10.14 -12.93
N GLN A 43 3.63 11.19 -13.61
CA GLN A 43 3.82 11.19 -15.06
C GLN A 43 4.74 10.06 -15.52
N SER A 44 5.86 9.86 -14.83
CA SER A 44 6.82 8.80 -15.18
C SER A 44 6.26 7.38 -15.06
N LEU A 45 5.19 7.21 -14.27
CA LEU A 45 4.58 5.91 -14.04
C LEU A 45 3.54 5.52 -15.09
N ILE A 46 3.01 6.45 -15.87
CA ILE A 46 1.94 6.18 -16.84
C ILE A 46 2.47 6.53 -18.23
N PRO A 47 2.85 5.54 -19.07
CA PRO A 47 3.44 5.80 -20.38
C PRO A 47 2.56 6.62 -21.34
N THR A 48 1.24 6.59 -21.17
CA THR A 48 0.29 7.42 -21.93
C THR A 48 0.29 8.89 -21.49
N TRP A 49 0.87 9.22 -20.34
CA TRP A 49 0.91 10.59 -19.78
C TRP A 49 2.22 11.33 -20.03
N VAL A 50 3.16 10.73 -20.78
CA VAL A 50 4.42 11.39 -21.12
C VAL A 50 4.18 12.72 -21.87
N ASP A 51 3.03 12.82 -22.57
CA ASP A 51 2.61 13.99 -23.33
C ASP A 51 1.25 14.59 -22.88
N GLU A 52 0.62 14.07 -21.81
CA GLU A 52 -0.64 14.60 -21.26
C GLU A 52 -0.39 15.36 -19.95
N GLU A 53 -0.95 16.57 -19.85
CA GLU A 53 -0.90 17.35 -18.61
C GLU A 53 -1.70 16.63 -17.51
N ILE A 54 -1.10 16.44 -16.33
CA ILE A 54 -1.83 15.88 -15.19
C ILE A 54 -2.94 16.84 -14.80
N GLU A 55 -4.18 16.35 -14.79
CA GLU A 55 -5.29 17.15 -14.31
C GLU A 55 -5.26 17.23 -12.78
N ILE A 56 -5.75 18.35 -12.23
CA ILE A 56 -5.87 18.50 -10.78
C ILE A 56 -6.78 17.42 -10.14
N SER A 57 -7.72 16.88 -10.92
CA SER A 57 -8.62 15.78 -10.54
C SER A 57 -7.83 14.51 -10.18
N ASP A 58 -6.74 14.24 -10.90
CA ASP A 58 -5.87 13.08 -10.68
C ASP A 58 -5.12 13.18 -9.35
N PHE A 59 -4.64 14.39 -9.00
CA PHE A 59 -4.05 14.62 -7.67
C PHE A 59 -5.05 14.38 -6.55
N PHE A 60 -6.30 14.84 -6.70
CA PHE A 60 -7.33 14.59 -5.69
C PHE A 60 -7.68 13.11 -5.58
N ALA A 61 -7.75 12.38 -6.70
CA ALA A 61 -7.94 10.93 -6.67
C ALA A 61 -6.79 10.25 -5.92
N TYR A 62 -5.55 10.63 -6.23
CA TYR A 62 -4.35 10.14 -5.53
C TYR A 62 -4.38 10.45 -4.02
N PHE A 63 -4.73 11.67 -3.62
CA PHE A 63 -4.84 12.04 -2.21
C PHE A 63 -5.96 11.30 -1.48
N GLN A 64 -7.11 11.07 -2.12
CA GLN A 64 -8.19 10.25 -1.57
C GLN A 64 -7.72 8.81 -1.30
N TYR A 65 -6.86 8.25 -2.17
CA TYR A 65 -6.24 6.95 -1.88
C TYR A 65 -5.31 7.01 -0.67
N MET A 66 -4.52 8.08 -0.50
CA MET A 66 -3.67 8.26 0.67
C MET A 66 -4.48 8.41 1.95
N GLU A 67 -5.55 9.19 1.93
CA GLU A 67 -6.50 9.33 3.04
C GLU A 67 -7.10 7.98 3.43
N TYR A 68 -7.54 7.21 2.44
CA TYR A 68 -8.06 5.86 2.67
C TYR A 68 -7.00 4.95 3.29
N TYR A 69 -5.76 4.97 2.78
CA TYR A 69 -4.69 4.11 3.23
C TYR A 69 -4.24 4.44 4.66
N PHE A 70 -3.94 5.72 4.94
CA PHE A 70 -3.47 6.18 6.25
C PHE A 70 -4.60 6.50 7.25
N ARG A 71 -5.86 6.29 6.86
CA ARG A 71 -7.05 6.37 7.71
C ARG A 71 -7.25 7.75 8.35
N PHE A 72 -7.03 8.80 7.57
CA PHE A 72 -7.40 10.16 7.93
C PHE A 72 -8.37 10.73 6.90
N LYS A 73 -8.89 11.93 7.15
CA LYS A 73 -9.70 12.67 6.19
C LYS A 73 -9.16 14.07 6.04
N SER A 74 -9.18 14.58 4.83
CA SER A 74 -8.92 15.98 4.55
C SER A 74 -9.89 16.50 3.50
N SER A 75 -10.13 17.80 3.51
CA SER A 75 -10.92 18.46 2.48
C SER A 75 -10.07 18.77 1.26
N HIS A 76 -10.71 18.88 0.09
CA HIS A 76 -10.02 19.35 -1.12
C HIS A 76 -9.39 20.74 -0.91
N SER A 77 -10.03 21.61 -0.12
CA SER A 77 -9.50 22.93 0.23
C SER A 77 -8.20 22.86 1.03
N GLU A 78 -8.08 21.93 1.99
CA GLU A 78 -6.84 21.76 2.76
C GLU A 78 -5.70 21.28 1.88
N TRP A 79 -5.95 20.32 0.99
CA TRP A 79 -4.95 19.88 0.01
C TRP A 79 -4.54 21.01 -0.94
N SER A 80 -5.52 21.72 -1.50
CA SER A 80 -5.29 22.88 -2.35
C SER A 80 -4.51 23.98 -1.66
N GLU A 81 -4.77 24.25 -0.38
CA GLU A 81 -4.07 25.28 0.37
C GLU A 81 -2.64 24.86 0.69
N TYR A 82 -2.44 23.59 1.05
CA TYR A 82 -1.13 23.06 1.42
C TYR A 82 -0.16 23.01 0.24
N PHE A 83 -0.63 22.53 -0.92
CA PHE A 83 0.18 22.43 -2.14
C PHE A 83 -0.06 23.55 -3.16
N LYS A 84 -0.86 24.57 -2.79
CA LYS A 84 -1.21 25.70 -3.65
C LYS A 84 -1.85 25.29 -4.99
N LEU A 85 -2.63 24.21 -5.02
CA LEU A 85 -3.23 23.67 -6.24
C LEU A 85 -4.28 24.59 -6.89
N ASN A 86 -4.83 25.54 -6.12
CA ASN A 86 -5.67 26.58 -6.72
C ASN A 86 -4.87 27.49 -7.67
N ILE A 87 -3.57 27.70 -7.39
CA ILE A 87 -2.65 28.44 -8.26
C ILE A 87 -2.25 27.56 -9.43
N TYR A 88 -1.92 26.28 -9.20
CA TYR A 88 -1.67 25.29 -10.26
C TYR A 88 -2.75 25.32 -11.34
N LYS A 89 -4.03 25.31 -10.93
CA LYS A 89 -5.17 25.33 -11.86
C LYS A 89 -5.33 26.65 -12.61
N ALA A 90 -4.97 27.78 -12.00
CA ALA A 90 -5.19 29.10 -12.58
C ALA A 90 -4.02 29.57 -13.44
N ASP A 91 -2.79 29.23 -13.03
CA ASP A 91 -1.53 29.69 -13.60
C ASP A 91 -0.43 28.68 -13.23
N TYR A 92 -0.24 27.70 -14.12
CA TYR A 92 0.74 26.63 -13.93
C TYR A 92 2.16 27.16 -13.87
N GLU A 93 2.55 28.11 -14.74
CA GLU A 93 3.91 28.66 -14.78
C GLU A 93 4.28 29.34 -13.46
N LYS A 94 3.35 30.13 -12.91
CA LYS A 94 3.53 30.73 -11.59
C LYS A 94 3.59 29.68 -10.48
N TRP A 95 2.79 28.63 -10.58
CA TRP A 95 2.87 27.55 -9.59
C TRP A 95 4.21 26.81 -9.67
N GLU A 96 4.70 26.56 -10.88
CA GLU A 96 5.97 25.92 -11.18
C GLU A 96 7.14 26.73 -10.61
N GLU A 97 7.15 28.05 -10.81
CA GLU A 97 8.20 28.94 -10.32
C GLU A 97 8.25 29.01 -8.78
N PHE A 98 7.10 29.10 -8.11
CA PHE A 98 7.06 29.46 -6.68
C PHE A 98 6.73 28.31 -5.72
N TYR A 99 6.06 27.24 -6.18
CA TYR A 99 5.49 26.22 -5.28
C TYR A 99 5.84 24.78 -5.65
N ALA A 100 6.16 24.49 -6.90
CA ALA A 100 6.44 23.13 -7.35
C ALA A 100 7.61 22.45 -6.64
N ALA A 101 8.61 23.22 -6.20
CA ALA A 101 9.74 22.71 -5.40
C ALA A 101 9.29 22.07 -4.08
N ASP A 102 8.16 22.51 -3.51
CA ASP A 102 7.57 21.96 -2.29
C ASP A 102 6.55 20.84 -2.57
N PHE A 103 6.25 20.54 -3.84
CA PHE A 103 5.31 19.48 -4.24
C PHE A 103 5.97 18.10 -4.25
N THR A 104 6.51 17.69 -3.11
CA THR A 104 7.35 16.50 -2.94
C THR A 104 6.74 15.45 -2.02
N PHE A 105 7.19 14.20 -2.13
CA PHE A 105 6.73 13.12 -1.25
C PHE A 105 7.06 13.35 0.23
N GLY A 106 8.14 14.07 0.55
CA GLY A 106 8.48 14.45 1.93
C GLY A 106 7.45 15.43 2.51
N ARG A 107 7.02 16.42 1.72
CA ARG A 107 5.96 17.35 2.13
C ARG A 107 4.61 16.65 2.25
N LEU A 108 4.30 15.72 1.35
CA LEU A 108 3.14 14.84 1.51
C LEU A 108 3.22 14.00 2.80
N ALA A 109 4.39 13.44 3.10
CA ALA A 109 4.60 12.67 4.32
C ALA A 109 4.40 13.54 5.57
N GLN A 110 4.89 14.77 5.58
CA GLN A 110 4.63 15.72 6.68
C GLN A 110 3.14 16.01 6.85
N PHE A 111 2.41 16.22 5.74
CA PHE A 111 0.98 16.46 5.77
C PHE A 111 0.20 15.28 6.38
N ILE A 112 0.56 14.05 5.98
CA ILE A 112 -0.02 12.81 6.48
C ILE A 112 0.34 12.62 7.96
N ALA A 113 1.61 12.81 8.34
CA ALA A 113 2.08 12.64 9.72
C ALA A 113 1.33 13.55 10.70
N ALA A 114 0.95 14.76 10.27
CA ALA A 114 0.20 15.70 11.10
C ALA A 114 -1.26 15.27 11.35
N ARG A 115 -1.81 14.31 10.59
CA ARG A 115 -3.24 13.96 10.59
C ARG A 115 -3.52 12.47 10.85
N ALA A 116 -2.60 11.59 10.48
CA ALA A 116 -2.77 10.15 10.58
C ALA A 116 -2.30 9.63 11.94
N THR A 117 -3.15 8.84 12.58
CA THR A 117 -2.78 8.10 13.80
C THR A 117 -2.04 6.82 13.43
N ALA A 118 -0.84 6.64 13.98
CA ALA A 118 -0.06 5.45 13.75
C ALA A 118 -0.54 4.24 14.54
N ILE A 119 -0.42 3.07 13.93
CA ILE A 119 -0.56 1.78 14.62
C ILE A 119 0.76 1.51 15.33
N SER A 120 0.71 1.29 16.65
CA SER A 120 1.88 0.96 17.45
C SER A 120 2.11 -0.53 17.49
N PHE A 121 3.37 -0.93 17.27
CA PHE A 121 3.88 -2.27 17.56
C PHE A 121 4.83 -2.30 18.76
N GLN A 122 4.94 -1.19 19.49
CA GLN A 122 5.84 -1.05 20.63
C GLN A 122 5.55 -2.10 21.71
N PRO A 123 6.57 -2.59 22.43
CA PRO A 123 6.39 -3.50 23.54
C PRO A 123 5.38 -2.98 24.56
N VAL A 124 4.64 -3.92 25.16
CA VAL A 124 3.68 -3.62 26.22
C VAL A 124 4.04 -4.40 27.48
N GLU A 125 3.69 -3.86 28.63
CA GLU A 125 3.92 -4.53 29.90
C GLU A 125 2.88 -5.62 30.14
N VAL A 126 3.34 -6.85 30.35
CA VAL A 126 2.52 -8.00 30.70
C VAL A 126 3.10 -8.58 31.98
N LEU A 127 2.31 -8.54 33.07
CA LEU A 127 2.71 -9.04 34.38
C LEU A 127 4.06 -8.47 34.88
N GLY A 128 4.28 -7.17 34.71
CA GLY A 128 5.52 -6.52 35.16
C GLY A 128 6.71 -6.64 34.22
N THR A 129 6.54 -7.25 33.05
CA THR A 129 7.63 -7.48 32.07
C THR A 129 7.26 -6.91 30.71
N GLU A 130 8.17 -6.18 30.09
CA GLU A 130 8.00 -5.72 28.69
C GLU A 130 7.96 -6.91 27.73
N CYS A 131 6.92 -6.98 26.92
CA CYS A 131 6.67 -8.04 25.97
C CYS A 131 6.46 -7.46 24.57
N GLY A 132 7.51 -7.51 23.74
CA GLY A 132 7.47 -7.09 22.34
C GLY A 132 6.39 -7.81 21.52
N PRO A 133 6.33 -9.16 21.51
CA PRO A 133 5.32 -9.88 20.75
C PRO A 133 3.87 -9.56 21.15
N ALA A 134 3.60 -9.27 22.43
CA ALA A 134 2.27 -8.86 22.86
C ALA A 134 1.91 -7.48 22.29
N GLY A 135 2.85 -6.53 22.32
CA GLY A 135 2.69 -5.20 21.73
C GLY A 135 2.45 -5.25 20.23
N ALA A 136 3.28 -6.02 19.51
CA ALA A 136 3.11 -6.28 18.09
C ALA A 136 1.72 -6.90 17.80
N PHE A 137 1.27 -7.87 18.58
CA PHE A 137 -0.05 -8.47 18.41
C PHE A 137 -1.20 -7.47 18.59
N TYR A 138 -1.13 -6.57 19.58
CA TYR A 138 -2.13 -5.50 19.73
C TYR A 138 -2.15 -4.55 18.52
N GLY A 139 -0.99 -4.21 17.97
CA GLY A 139 -0.92 -3.45 16.72
C GLY A 139 -1.55 -4.20 15.54
N LEU A 140 -1.32 -5.52 15.43
CA LEU A 140 -1.93 -6.36 14.39
C LEU A 140 -3.46 -6.39 14.52
N GLN A 141 -3.99 -6.42 15.74
CA GLN A 141 -5.43 -6.27 15.98
C GLN A 141 -5.95 -4.91 15.53
N GLY A 142 -5.22 -3.83 15.82
CA GLY A 142 -5.53 -2.48 15.33
C GLY A 142 -5.58 -2.42 13.81
N LEU A 143 -4.61 -3.05 13.14
CA LEU A 143 -4.53 -3.12 11.69
C LEU A 143 -5.69 -3.92 11.06
N VAL A 144 -6.03 -5.08 11.61
CA VAL A 144 -7.17 -5.87 11.14
C VAL A 144 -8.48 -5.09 11.31
N LYS A 145 -8.67 -4.41 12.43
CA LYS A 145 -9.85 -3.56 12.69
C LYS A 145 -9.94 -2.38 11.72
N SER A 146 -8.80 -1.83 11.29
CA SER A 146 -8.76 -0.75 10.29
C SER A 146 -9.27 -1.22 8.92
N LEU A 147 -9.08 -2.48 8.58
CA LEU A 147 -9.48 -3.06 7.28
C LEU A 147 -10.87 -3.68 7.30
N LYS A 148 -11.27 -4.29 8.42
CA LYS A 148 -12.56 -4.99 8.55
C LYS A 148 -13.35 -4.43 9.72
N LYS A 149 -14.41 -3.67 9.40
CA LYS A 149 -15.36 -3.10 10.37
C LYS A 149 -16.00 -4.15 11.29
N ARG A 150 -16.17 -5.38 10.78
CA ARG A 150 -16.60 -6.55 11.56
C ARG A 150 -15.55 -7.65 11.38
N SER A 151 -14.47 -7.57 12.16
CA SER A 151 -13.51 -8.67 12.29
C SER A 151 -13.96 -9.61 13.40
N PRO A 152 -13.85 -10.94 13.21
CA PRO A 152 -14.00 -11.88 14.32
C PRO A 152 -12.90 -11.64 15.35
N ASP A 153 -13.15 -11.97 16.61
CA ASP A 153 -12.09 -12.02 17.61
C ASP A 153 -11.08 -13.11 17.22
N PHE A 154 -9.80 -12.82 17.41
CA PHE A 154 -8.72 -13.74 17.11
C PHE A 154 -7.59 -13.60 18.12
N GLY A 155 -6.86 -14.70 18.31
CA GLY A 155 -5.72 -14.80 19.20
C GLY A 155 -4.41 -15.00 18.43
N PRO A 156 -3.27 -15.06 19.13
CA PRO A 156 -1.96 -15.25 18.50
C PRO A 156 -1.89 -16.54 17.68
N SER A 157 -2.48 -17.64 18.17
CA SER A 157 -2.48 -18.94 17.47
C SER A 157 -3.46 -19.01 16.30
N THR A 158 -4.30 -17.99 16.08
CA THR A 158 -5.25 -17.97 14.97
C THR A 158 -4.48 -17.81 13.65
N ARG A 159 -4.86 -18.59 12.64
CA ARG A 159 -4.27 -18.45 11.31
C ARG A 159 -4.74 -17.15 10.69
N ILE A 160 -3.82 -16.43 10.05
CA ILE A 160 -4.12 -15.15 9.39
C ILE A 160 -5.26 -15.32 8.37
N ARG A 161 -5.27 -16.46 7.66
CA ARG A 161 -6.27 -16.81 6.64
C ARG A 161 -7.68 -17.07 7.17
N ASP A 162 -7.83 -17.37 8.45
CA ASP A 162 -9.15 -17.55 9.06
C ASP A 162 -9.84 -16.19 9.26
N VAL A 163 -9.04 -15.13 9.41
CA VAL A 163 -9.50 -13.76 9.65
C VAL A 163 -9.52 -12.92 8.36
N LEU A 164 -8.50 -13.07 7.51
CA LEU A 164 -8.27 -12.29 6.29
C LEU A 164 -8.29 -13.19 5.05
N LYS A 165 -9.06 -12.80 4.02
CA LYS A 165 -9.21 -13.56 2.77
C LYS A 165 -9.29 -12.62 1.56
N GLY A 166 -8.86 -13.10 0.39
CA GLY A 166 -8.86 -12.30 -0.85
C GLY A 166 -8.06 -11.01 -0.67
N ASP A 167 -8.60 -9.91 -1.20
CA ASP A 167 -7.91 -8.61 -1.23
C ASP A 167 -7.60 -8.05 0.16
N SER A 168 -8.37 -8.42 1.19
CA SER A 168 -8.08 -7.99 2.56
C SER A 168 -6.72 -8.49 3.08
N VAL A 169 -6.22 -9.62 2.58
CA VAL A 169 -4.86 -10.11 2.89
C VAL A 169 -3.82 -9.22 2.22
N VAL A 170 -4.05 -8.83 0.96
CA VAL A 170 -3.14 -7.99 0.18
C VAL A 170 -3.02 -6.61 0.82
N TYR A 171 -4.14 -5.96 1.13
CA TYR A 171 -4.14 -4.66 1.82
C TYR A 171 -3.52 -4.73 3.21
N PHE A 172 -3.82 -5.78 3.98
CA PHE A 172 -3.20 -5.99 5.29
C PHE A 172 -1.68 -6.10 5.19
N TRP A 173 -1.19 -6.90 4.24
CA TRP A 173 0.24 -7.11 4.06
C TRP A 173 0.94 -5.85 3.57
N SER A 174 0.32 -5.11 2.65
CA SER A 174 0.80 -3.81 2.17
C SER A 174 0.94 -2.82 3.33
N GLN A 175 -0.11 -2.65 4.15
CA GLN A 175 -0.07 -1.75 5.30
C GLN A 175 0.97 -2.19 6.32
N LEU A 176 1.04 -3.48 6.61
CA LEU A 176 2.04 -4.01 7.53
C LEU A 176 3.47 -3.72 7.06
N ARG A 177 3.77 -3.94 5.77
CA ARG A 177 5.07 -3.61 5.19
C ARG A 177 5.33 -2.11 5.25
N GLY A 178 4.35 -1.26 5.00
CA GLY A 178 4.49 0.19 5.17
C GLY A 178 4.91 0.57 6.59
N ILE A 179 4.21 0.05 7.60
CA ILE A 179 4.47 0.37 9.02
C ILE A 179 5.81 -0.19 9.51
N THR A 180 6.19 -1.38 9.03
CA THR A 180 7.45 -2.05 9.37
C THR A 180 8.61 -1.66 8.46
N GLU A 181 8.48 -0.58 7.69
CA GLU A 181 9.52 -0.07 6.79
C GLU A 181 10.06 -1.14 5.83
N GLN A 182 9.15 -2.00 5.37
CA GLN A 182 9.37 -3.14 4.47
C GLN A 182 10.19 -4.29 5.07
N GLY A 183 10.35 -4.35 6.39
CA GLY A 183 11.04 -5.45 7.09
C GLY A 183 10.33 -6.81 6.99
N VAL A 184 9.03 -6.83 6.67
CA VAL A 184 8.29 -8.06 6.36
C VAL A 184 8.44 -8.42 4.88
N VAL A 185 8.60 -9.71 4.60
CA VAL A 185 8.76 -10.26 3.24
C VAL A 185 7.56 -9.91 2.35
N GLU A 186 7.85 -9.61 1.08
CA GLU A 186 6.86 -9.31 0.05
C GLU A 186 5.97 -10.51 -0.28
N LEU A 187 4.67 -10.26 -0.53
CA LEU A 187 3.81 -11.29 -1.14
C LEU A 187 4.21 -11.49 -2.61
N PRO A 188 4.10 -12.71 -3.16
CA PRO A 188 4.40 -12.95 -4.56
C PRO A 188 3.65 -11.98 -5.48
N ALA A 189 4.36 -11.35 -6.42
CA ALA A 189 3.80 -10.34 -7.33
C ALA A 189 2.57 -10.85 -8.09
N GLY A 190 2.59 -12.11 -8.54
CA GLY A 190 1.45 -12.74 -9.21
C GLY A 190 0.18 -12.77 -8.35
N TRP A 191 0.31 -12.73 -7.02
CA TRP A 191 -0.84 -12.68 -6.13
C TRP A 191 -1.41 -11.27 -5.95
N ARG A 192 -0.53 -10.27 -5.87
CA ARG A 192 -0.90 -8.84 -5.77
C ARG A 192 -1.76 -8.41 -6.96
N TYR A 193 -1.44 -8.94 -8.14
CA TYR A 193 -2.04 -8.52 -9.40
C TYR A 193 -2.95 -9.57 -10.05
N LEU A 194 -3.30 -10.64 -9.34
CA LEU A 194 -3.98 -11.77 -9.96
C LEU A 194 -5.31 -11.36 -10.60
N GLN A 195 -6.10 -10.50 -9.95
CA GLN A 195 -7.38 -10.04 -10.51
C GLN A 195 -7.18 -9.21 -11.78
N VAL A 196 -6.25 -8.26 -11.77
CA VAL A 196 -5.98 -7.37 -12.90
C VAL A 196 -5.42 -8.15 -14.09
N THR A 197 -4.42 -8.99 -13.85
CA THR A 197 -3.80 -9.84 -14.88
C THR A 197 -4.79 -10.85 -15.47
N ALA A 198 -5.61 -11.49 -14.62
CA ALA A 198 -6.63 -12.41 -15.09
C ALA A 198 -7.72 -11.70 -15.90
N PHE A 199 -8.18 -10.53 -15.45
CA PHE A 199 -9.18 -9.74 -16.18
C PHE A 199 -8.66 -9.30 -17.55
N ALA A 200 -7.45 -8.73 -17.60
CA ALA A 200 -6.83 -8.29 -18.85
C ALA A 200 -6.61 -9.45 -19.83
N SER A 201 -6.11 -10.59 -19.33
CA SER A 201 -5.90 -11.79 -20.17
C SER A 201 -7.21 -12.39 -20.67
N LEU A 202 -8.26 -12.46 -19.83
CA LEU A 202 -9.59 -12.92 -20.24
C LEU A 202 -10.20 -12.01 -21.31
N ILE A 203 -10.12 -10.70 -21.14
CA ILE A 203 -10.60 -9.74 -22.17
C ILE A 203 -9.81 -9.93 -23.46
N CYS A 204 -8.49 -9.93 -23.41
CA CYS A 204 -7.66 -10.11 -24.60
C CYS A 204 -8.01 -11.41 -25.34
N PHE A 205 -8.12 -12.52 -24.60
CA PHE A 205 -8.52 -13.80 -25.15
C PHE A 205 -9.91 -13.75 -25.80
N THR A 206 -10.93 -13.26 -25.08
CA THR A 206 -12.30 -13.19 -25.62
C THR A 206 -12.41 -12.29 -26.85
N THR A 207 -11.68 -11.18 -26.89
CA THR A 207 -11.61 -10.28 -28.07
C THR A 207 -10.98 -10.99 -29.27
N VAL A 208 -9.85 -11.69 -29.08
CA VAL A 208 -9.20 -12.44 -30.16
C VAL A 208 -10.15 -13.51 -30.73
N VAL A 209 -10.85 -14.25 -29.88
CA VAL A 209 -11.79 -15.27 -30.36
C VAL A 209 -13.02 -14.65 -31.00
N ALA A 210 -13.55 -13.52 -30.49
CA ALA A 210 -14.65 -12.80 -31.11
C ALA A 210 -14.31 -12.32 -32.54
N VAL A 211 -13.08 -11.85 -32.76
CA VAL A 211 -12.56 -11.50 -34.10
C VAL A 211 -12.53 -12.73 -35.00
N LEU A 212 -12.02 -13.87 -34.52
CA LEU A 212 -12.00 -15.12 -35.30
C LEU A 212 -13.41 -15.62 -35.68
N ILE A 213 -14.36 -15.59 -34.74
CA ILE A 213 -15.77 -15.95 -34.98
C ILE A 213 -16.37 -15.05 -36.05
N SER A 214 -16.09 -13.75 -36.00
CA SER A 214 -16.54 -12.76 -36.99
C SER A 214 -15.96 -13.03 -38.38
N LEU A 215 -14.66 -13.37 -38.46
CA LEU A 215 -14.00 -13.73 -39.72
C LEU A 215 -14.58 -15.01 -40.34
N LEU A 216 -15.03 -15.96 -39.51
CA LEU A 216 -15.71 -17.19 -39.94
C LEU A 216 -17.19 -16.98 -40.28
N LYS A 217 -17.71 -15.74 -40.19
CA LYS A 217 -19.12 -15.38 -40.46
C LYS A 217 -20.12 -16.22 -39.65
N LEU A 218 -19.75 -16.59 -38.43
CA LEU A 218 -20.65 -17.27 -37.50
C LEU A 218 -21.69 -16.29 -36.96
N GLU A 219 -22.83 -16.83 -36.50
CA GLU A 219 -23.94 -16.05 -35.95
C GLU A 219 -23.48 -15.12 -34.79
N PRO A 220 -23.98 -13.87 -34.71
CA PRO A 220 -23.63 -12.92 -33.65
C PRO A 220 -23.87 -13.44 -32.22
N VAL A 221 -24.78 -14.41 -32.06
CA VAL A 221 -25.06 -15.05 -30.77
C VAL A 221 -23.82 -15.72 -30.17
N TYR A 222 -22.92 -16.23 -31.01
CA TYR A 222 -21.66 -16.85 -30.56
C TYR A 222 -20.70 -15.81 -30.00
N ILE A 223 -20.67 -14.60 -30.57
CA ILE A 223 -19.85 -13.48 -30.07
C ILE A 223 -20.35 -13.05 -28.69
N ALA A 224 -21.67 -12.90 -28.51
CA ALA A 224 -22.23 -12.58 -27.20
C ALA A 224 -21.94 -13.67 -26.16
N SER A 225 -21.99 -14.95 -26.56
CA SER A 225 -21.75 -16.07 -25.65
C SER A 225 -20.30 -16.14 -25.14
N ILE A 226 -19.31 -15.73 -25.92
CA ILE A 226 -17.91 -15.80 -25.48
C ILE A 226 -17.55 -14.74 -24.44
N PHE A 227 -18.22 -13.59 -24.46
CA PHE A 227 -18.05 -12.59 -23.40
C PHE A 227 -18.59 -13.06 -22.05
N ALA A 228 -19.48 -14.07 -22.01
CA ALA A 228 -19.91 -14.71 -20.76
C ALA A 228 -18.77 -15.50 -20.07
N VAL A 229 -17.67 -15.79 -20.77
CA VAL A 229 -16.48 -16.42 -20.17
C VAL A 229 -15.77 -15.48 -19.19
N VAL A 230 -15.81 -14.17 -19.42
CA VAL A 230 -15.15 -13.18 -18.54
C VAL A 230 -15.68 -13.24 -17.10
N PRO A 231 -16.99 -13.10 -16.83
CA PRO A 231 -17.49 -13.18 -15.46
C PRO A 231 -17.26 -14.56 -14.81
N VAL A 232 -17.34 -15.65 -15.57
CA VAL A 232 -17.06 -17.00 -15.05
C VAL A 232 -15.59 -17.16 -14.67
N GLY A 233 -14.67 -16.70 -15.52
CA GLY A 233 -13.24 -16.70 -15.25
C GLY A 233 -12.88 -15.84 -14.04
N MET A 234 -13.46 -14.64 -13.94
CA MET A 234 -13.27 -13.76 -12.79
C MET A 234 -13.81 -14.38 -11.49
N PHE A 235 -14.95 -15.07 -11.55
CA PHE A 235 -15.48 -15.81 -10.40
C PHE A 235 -14.53 -16.95 -9.97
N ALA A 236 -13.95 -17.69 -10.92
CA ALA A 236 -12.97 -18.72 -10.63
C ALA A 236 -11.69 -18.15 -10.00
N VAL A 237 -11.21 -17.00 -10.47
CA VAL A 237 -10.05 -16.28 -9.89
C VAL A 237 -10.35 -15.83 -8.45
N TRP A 238 -11.55 -15.29 -8.22
CA TRP A 238 -12.00 -14.90 -6.88
C TRP A 238 -12.06 -16.09 -5.91
N ILE A 239 -12.58 -17.24 -6.37
CA ILE A 239 -12.53 -18.49 -5.60
C ILE A 239 -11.08 -18.87 -5.33
N TYR A 240 -10.23 -18.90 -6.35
CA TYR A 240 -8.82 -19.25 -6.19
C TYR A 240 -8.16 -18.38 -5.10
N GLN A 241 -8.25 -17.05 -5.20
CA GLN A 241 -7.68 -16.14 -4.20
C GLN A 241 -8.21 -16.37 -2.78
N ARG A 242 -9.47 -16.82 -2.65
CA ARG A 242 -10.06 -17.11 -1.35
C ARG A 242 -9.52 -18.41 -0.76
N TRP A 243 -9.08 -19.36 -1.58
CA TRP A 243 -8.70 -20.72 -1.19
C TRP A 243 -7.20 -20.99 -1.19
N SER A 244 -6.39 -20.42 -2.09
CA SER A 244 -4.93 -20.58 -2.08
C SER A 244 -4.22 -19.63 -1.10
N ASN A 245 -3.07 -20.07 -0.58
CA ASN A 245 -2.32 -19.36 0.46
C ASN A 245 -1.16 -18.55 -0.15
N PRO A 246 -1.19 -17.21 -0.13
CA PRO A 246 -0.05 -16.41 -0.58
C PRO A 246 1.00 -16.16 0.51
N LEU A 247 0.71 -16.54 1.75
CA LEU A 247 1.58 -16.23 2.88
C LEU A 247 2.83 -17.12 2.84
N PRO A 248 4.00 -16.59 3.24
CA PRO A 248 5.19 -17.41 3.47
C PRO A 248 4.89 -18.58 4.40
N SER A 249 5.55 -19.72 4.18
CA SER A 249 5.34 -20.95 4.97
C SER A 249 5.54 -20.73 6.47
N ASP A 250 6.40 -19.78 6.82
CA ASP A 250 6.86 -19.49 8.17
C ASP A 250 5.98 -18.45 8.89
N LEU A 251 5.03 -17.83 8.17
CA LEU A 251 4.16 -16.75 8.68
C LEU A 251 2.68 -17.12 8.50
N GLN A 252 2.23 -18.16 9.19
CA GLN A 252 0.85 -18.65 9.06
C GLN A 252 -0.09 -18.11 10.13
N THR A 253 0.42 -17.81 11.32
CA THR A 253 -0.37 -17.32 12.46
C THR A 253 -0.01 -15.89 12.82
N PHE A 254 -0.90 -15.23 13.57
CA PHE A 254 -0.61 -13.89 14.09
C PHE A 254 0.53 -13.88 15.10
N ARG A 255 0.80 -15.00 15.79
CA ARG A 255 1.96 -15.18 16.66
C ARG A 255 3.26 -15.09 15.89
N ASP A 256 3.36 -15.82 14.78
CA ASP A 256 4.60 -15.86 13.96
C ASP A 256 4.95 -14.44 13.49
N LEU A 257 3.91 -13.72 13.05
CA LEU A 257 4.03 -12.34 12.60
C LEU A 257 4.39 -11.37 13.74
N ALA A 258 3.76 -11.53 14.92
CA ALA A 258 4.05 -10.69 16.08
C ALA A 258 5.48 -10.88 16.60
N VAL A 259 5.98 -12.12 16.60
CA VAL A 259 7.37 -12.43 16.96
C VAL A 259 8.34 -11.83 15.95
N LEU A 260 8.04 -11.94 14.65
CA LEU A 260 8.86 -11.32 13.60
C LEU A 260 8.97 -9.80 13.81
N ILE A 261 7.83 -9.12 13.99
CA ILE A 261 7.80 -7.66 14.18
C ILE A 261 8.57 -7.25 15.43
N ALA A 262 8.38 -7.94 16.54
CA ALA A 262 9.10 -7.64 17.78
C ALA A 262 10.63 -7.77 17.63
N ASN A 263 11.09 -8.69 16.78
CA ASN A 263 12.51 -8.86 16.50
C ASN A 263 13.07 -7.76 15.59
N LEU A 264 12.27 -7.23 14.64
CA LEU A 264 12.66 -6.09 13.79
C LEU A 264 12.92 -4.84 14.64
N ASP A 265 12.06 -4.55 15.62
CA ASP A 265 12.25 -3.42 16.53
C ASP A 265 13.46 -3.61 17.47
N CYS A 266 13.76 -4.84 17.89
CA CYS A 266 14.94 -5.14 18.71
C CYS A 266 16.28 -4.83 18.01
N GLU A 267 16.34 -4.94 16.68
CA GLU A 267 17.53 -4.56 15.91
C GLU A 267 17.67 -3.03 15.78
N ALA A 268 16.55 -2.31 15.59
CA ALA A 268 16.52 -0.84 15.60
C ALA A 268 16.93 -0.26 16.97
N VAL A 269 16.56 -0.92 18.08
CA VAL A 269 16.95 -0.56 19.45
C VAL A 269 18.40 -0.94 19.78
N ARG A 270 18.98 -1.97 19.15
CA ARG A 270 20.43 -2.27 19.27
C ARG A 270 21.31 -1.28 18.50
N GLY A 271 20.86 -0.81 17.33
CA GLY A 271 21.61 0.13 16.50
C GLY A 271 21.81 1.52 17.13
N SER A 272 20.88 1.96 17.98
CA SER A 272 20.99 3.23 18.72
C SER A 272 21.93 3.12 19.94
N ASN A 273 21.97 1.97 20.61
CA ASN A 273 22.85 1.72 21.76
C ASN A 273 24.31 1.37 21.40
N MET A 274 24.60 0.98 20.16
CA MET A 274 25.98 0.77 19.70
C MET A 274 26.67 2.07 19.26
N LYS A 275 25.93 3.07 18.76
CA LYS A 275 26.50 4.38 18.39
C LYS A 275 26.80 5.28 19.59
N THR A 276 26.09 5.12 20.71
CA THR A 276 26.34 5.89 21.94
C THR A 276 27.50 5.34 22.79
N ASN A 277 27.86 4.06 22.64
CA ASN A 277 28.94 3.44 23.43
C ASN A 277 30.32 3.40 22.74
N SER A 278 30.42 3.86 21.48
CA SER A 278 31.69 3.92 20.74
C SER A 278 32.44 5.26 20.85
N ALA A 279 31.84 6.30 21.45
CA ALA A 279 32.46 7.64 21.53
C ALA A 279 33.24 7.89 22.84
N GLY A 280 33.36 6.88 23.72
CA GLY A 280 33.88 7.05 25.08
C GLY A 280 34.95 6.04 25.49
N LYS A 281 35.91 5.70 24.62
CA LYS A 281 37.15 5.01 25.02
C LYS A 281 38.30 5.44 24.12
N GLY A 282 38.99 6.49 24.53
CA GLY A 282 40.18 6.98 23.85
C GLY A 282 40.68 8.29 24.43
N LEU A 283 40.96 8.32 25.74
CA LEU A 283 41.79 9.34 26.39
C LEU A 283 42.27 8.79 27.74
N THR A 284 43.35 8.02 27.69
CA THR A 284 44.41 7.93 28.70
C THR A 284 45.64 7.37 28.01
#